data_AF-A0A7J0A4D8-F1
#
_entry.id   AF-A0A7J0A4D8-F1
#
_cell.length_a   1.000
_cell.length_b   1.000
_cell.length_c   1.000
_cell.angle_alpha   90.00
_cell.angle_beta   90.00
_cell.angle_gamma   90.00
#
_symmetry.space_group_name_H-M   'P 1'
#
loop_
_entity.id
_entity.type
_entity.pdbx_description
1 polymer ?
#
loop_
_entity_poly.entity_id
_entity_poly.type
_entity_poly.pdbx_seq_one_letter_code
_entity_poly.pdbx_strand_id
1 'polypeptide(L)'
;MTQQATTAIQQAANGGQVATQRKPVDILKSIMNAESVQEQFKNALGKNSETFVASVIDLYNGDSNLQLCNPKQVVMEAFKAATLHLPINKALGYAFIIPFKNSKKDEKGNWIKVYEPTFQMGYKGYIQLAMRTGQYRTINADVVYDGELRKVNKLTGEIAFDGERKSDKVIGYFCYFELMNGFSKTLYELY
;
A
#
# COMPACT_ATOMS: atom_id res chain seq x y z
N MET A 1 -49.77 58.69 -10.35
CA MET A 1 -49.75 57.57 -11.32
C MET A 1 -48.55 57.79 -12.23
N THR A 2 -47.47 57.09 -11.91
CA THR A 2 -46.19 57.08 -12.61
C THR A 2 -46.26 56.08 -13.77
N GLN A 3 -45.99 56.52 -15.00
CA GLN A 3 -45.81 55.63 -16.15
C GLN A 3 -44.34 55.56 -16.56
N GLN A 4 -43.91 54.33 -16.77
CA GLN A 4 -42.54 53.84 -16.87
C GLN A 4 -42.03 53.98 -18.30
N ALA A 5 -40.78 54.43 -18.43
CA ALA A 5 -39.99 54.37 -19.65
C ALA A 5 -39.45 52.95 -19.85
N THR A 6 -39.63 52.41 -21.06
CA THR A 6 -39.06 51.14 -21.51
C THR A 6 -37.78 51.43 -22.30
N THR A 7 -36.62 51.18 -21.70
CA THR A 7 -35.33 51.17 -22.42
C THR A 7 -34.75 49.76 -22.34
N ALA A 8 -34.75 49.06 -23.46
CA ALA A 8 -34.08 47.78 -23.63
C ALA A 8 -32.56 48.02 -23.69
N ILE A 9 -31.81 47.43 -22.77
CA ILE A 9 -30.34 47.31 -22.86
C ILE A 9 -29.99 45.83 -22.95
N GLN A 10 -29.51 45.49 -24.14
CA GLN A 10 -28.61 44.41 -24.55
C GLN A 10 -27.98 43.56 -23.42
N GLN A 11 -28.18 42.24 -23.51
CA GLN A 11 -27.29 41.24 -22.90
C GLN A 11 -26.44 40.60 -24.00
N ALA A 12 -25.15 40.96 -24.01
CA ALA A 12 -24.11 40.25 -24.74
C ALA A 12 -23.79 38.94 -24.01
N ALA A 13 -24.02 37.81 -24.67
CA ALA A 13 -23.62 36.49 -24.20
C ALA A 13 -22.10 36.30 -24.39
N ASN A 14 -21.32 36.58 -23.35
CA ASN A 14 -19.94 36.12 -23.26
C ASN A 14 -19.91 34.69 -22.73
N GLY A 15 -19.71 33.73 -23.65
CA GLY A 15 -19.39 32.34 -23.34
C GLY A 15 -18.01 32.21 -22.71
N GLY A 16 -17.92 32.41 -21.39
CA GLY A 16 -16.80 31.96 -20.59
C GLY A 16 -17.06 30.55 -20.09
N GLN A 17 -16.44 29.55 -20.72
CA GLN A 17 -16.40 28.18 -20.18
C GLN A 17 -15.68 28.22 -18.83
N VAL A 18 -16.46 28.02 -17.76
CA VAL A 18 -15.93 27.82 -16.41
C VAL A 18 -15.17 26.48 -16.44
N ALA A 19 -13.84 26.53 -16.37
CA ALA A 19 -13.01 25.34 -16.25
C ALA A 19 -13.40 24.60 -14.96
N THR A 20 -14.23 23.57 -15.08
CA THR A 20 -14.56 22.66 -13.97
C THR A 20 -13.27 22.11 -13.38
N GLN A 21 -13.00 22.41 -12.11
CA GLN A 21 -11.87 21.81 -11.39
C GLN A 21 -12.01 20.28 -11.46
N ARG A 22 -11.03 19.63 -12.11
CA ARG A 22 -11.02 18.17 -12.28
C ARG A 22 -10.89 17.51 -10.91
N LYS A 23 -11.66 16.45 -10.66
CA LYS A 23 -11.56 15.72 -9.39
C LYS A 23 -10.16 15.09 -9.28
N PRO A 24 -9.60 14.92 -8.07
CA PRO A 24 -8.29 14.29 -7.88
C PRO A 24 -8.17 12.92 -8.58
N VAL A 25 -9.27 12.17 -8.59
CA VAL A 25 -9.41 10.89 -9.30
C VAL A 25 -9.22 11.04 -10.81
N ASP A 26 -9.80 12.06 -11.42
CA ASP A 26 -9.69 12.29 -12.87
C ASP A 26 -8.25 12.66 -13.26
N ILE A 27 -7.56 13.38 -12.37
CA ILE A 27 -6.13 13.70 -12.52
C ILE A 27 -5.30 12.42 -12.44
N LEU A 28 -5.54 11.56 -11.44
CA LEU A 28 -4.82 10.28 -11.36
C LEU A 28 -5.07 9.43 -12.61
N LYS A 29 -6.33 9.29 -13.04
CA LYS A 29 -6.68 8.56 -14.27
C LYS A 29 -5.95 9.13 -15.48
N SER A 30 -5.86 10.45 -15.62
CA SER A 30 -5.11 11.08 -16.72
C SER A 30 -3.61 10.76 -16.68
N ILE A 31 -3.01 10.71 -15.49
CA ILE A 31 -1.59 10.36 -15.32
C ILE A 31 -1.37 8.89 -15.63
N MET A 32 -2.24 8.01 -15.13
CA MET A 32 -2.18 6.57 -15.38
C MET A 32 -2.38 6.23 -16.85
N ASN A 33 -3.22 6.98 -17.57
CA ASN A 33 -3.46 6.79 -19.00
C ASN A 33 -2.40 7.45 -19.88
N ALA A 34 -1.44 8.19 -19.32
CA ALA A 34 -0.33 8.73 -20.09
C ALA A 34 0.52 7.58 -20.65
N GLU A 35 0.89 7.67 -21.93
CA GLU A 35 1.62 6.63 -22.65
C GLU A 35 2.91 6.21 -21.93
N SER A 36 3.68 7.20 -21.45
CA SER A 36 4.92 6.94 -20.71
C SER A 36 4.73 6.17 -19.40
N VAL A 37 3.59 6.34 -18.72
CA VAL A 37 3.25 5.62 -17.48
C VAL A 37 2.78 4.21 -17.82
N GLN A 38 1.94 4.07 -18.84
CA GLN A 38 1.48 2.77 -19.34
C GLN A 38 2.66 1.90 -19.79
N GLU A 39 3.61 2.46 -20.54
CA GLU A 39 4.83 1.76 -20.97
C GLU A 39 5.65 1.28 -19.78
N GLN A 40 5.84 2.11 -18.74
CA GLN A 40 6.55 1.71 -17.53
C GLN A 40 5.87 0.53 -16.83
N PHE A 41 4.55 0.57 -16.64
CA PHE A 41 3.82 -0.54 -16.04
C PHE A 41 3.80 -1.79 -16.93
N LYS A 42 3.72 -1.63 -18.25
CA LYS A 42 3.79 -2.74 -19.21
C LYS A 42 5.17 -3.40 -19.18
N ASN A 43 6.24 -2.63 -19.09
CA ASN A 43 7.60 -3.14 -18.97
C ASN A 43 7.81 -3.90 -17.64
N ALA A 44 7.20 -3.41 -16.55
CA ALA A 44 7.31 -4.07 -15.24
C ALA A 44 6.43 -5.34 -15.14
N LEU A 45 5.19 -5.30 -15.62
CA LEU A 45 4.17 -6.33 -15.33
C LEU A 45 3.76 -7.18 -16.53
N GLY A 46 4.20 -6.82 -17.74
CA GLY A 46 3.79 -7.48 -18.98
C GLY A 46 2.28 -7.48 -19.14
N LYS A 47 1.71 -8.67 -19.32
CA LYS A 47 0.26 -8.86 -19.55
C LYS A 47 -0.63 -8.44 -18.38
N ASN A 48 -0.08 -8.33 -17.17
CA ASN A 48 -0.85 -8.00 -15.97
C ASN A 48 -0.92 -6.49 -15.69
N SER A 49 -0.33 -5.65 -16.56
CA SER A 49 -0.25 -4.20 -16.35
C SER A 49 -1.63 -3.54 -16.27
N GLU A 50 -2.57 -3.91 -17.14
CA GLU A 50 -3.91 -3.32 -17.19
C GLU A 50 -4.70 -3.58 -15.91
N THR A 51 -4.71 -4.83 -15.44
CA THR A 51 -5.36 -5.22 -14.18
C THR A 51 -4.74 -4.51 -12.99
N PHE A 52 -3.42 -4.34 -12.98
CA PHE A 52 -2.72 -3.60 -11.94
C PHE A 52 -3.10 -2.12 -11.94
N VAL A 53 -3.09 -1.46 -13.10
CA VAL A 53 -3.49 -0.04 -13.21
C VAL A 53 -4.92 0.17 -12.72
N ALA A 54 -5.85 -0.71 -13.10
CA ALA A 54 -7.22 -0.68 -12.58
C ALA A 54 -7.26 -0.79 -11.05
N SER A 55 -6.48 -1.70 -10.45
CA SER A 55 -6.42 -1.86 -9.00
C SER A 55 -5.92 -0.60 -8.26
N VAL A 56 -4.98 0.15 -8.86
CA VAL A 56 -4.48 1.41 -8.27
C VAL A 56 -5.53 2.52 -8.38
N ILE A 57 -6.25 2.59 -9.49
CA ILE A 57 -7.37 3.53 -9.66
C ILE A 57 -8.45 3.26 -8.61
N ASP A 58 -8.81 1.99 -8.41
CA ASP A 58 -9.80 1.58 -7.41
C ASP A 58 -9.35 1.87 -5.98
N LEU A 59 -8.08 1.61 -5.66
CA LEU A 59 -7.48 1.97 -4.38
C LEU A 59 -7.62 3.47 -4.09
N TYR A 60 -7.27 4.31 -5.06
CA TYR A 60 -7.32 5.75 -4.91
C TYR A 60 -8.76 6.29 -4.83
N ASN A 61 -9.69 5.67 -5.57
CA ASN A 61 -11.11 5.98 -5.47
C ASN A 61 -11.68 5.67 -4.08
N GLY A 62 -11.27 4.56 -3.48
CA GLY A 62 -11.79 4.07 -2.20
C GLY A 62 -11.17 4.72 -0.96
N ASP A 63 -10.18 5.61 -1.10
CA ASP A 63 -9.45 6.19 0.03
C ASP A 63 -9.38 7.73 -0.09
N SER A 64 -10.20 8.41 0.69
CA SER A 64 -10.25 9.88 0.70
C SER A 64 -8.95 10.52 1.18
N ASN A 65 -8.16 9.85 2.02
CA ASN A 65 -6.87 10.38 2.47
C ASN A 65 -5.80 10.24 1.38
N LEU A 66 -5.82 9.16 0.60
CA LEU A 66 -4.98 9.07 -0.60
C LEU A 66 -5.33 10.14 -1.63
N GLN A 67 -6.61 10.54 -1.75
CA GLN A 67 -7.01 11.63 -2.64
C GLN A 67 -6.45 13.01 -2.24
N LEU A 68 -5.99 13.16 -0.99
CA LEU A 68 -5.29 14.36 -0.52
C LEU A 68 -3.79 14.34 -0.83
N CYS A 69 -3.23 13.18 -1.20
CA CYS A 69 -1.85 13.07 -1.66
C CYS A 69 -1.67 13.64 -3.06
N ASN A 70 -0.44 13.95 -3.43
CA ASN A 70 -0.11 14.26 -4.82
C ASN A 70 -0.29 12.99 -5.69
N PRO A 71 -1.16 13.02 -6.73
CA PRO A 71 -1.40 11.84 -7.57
C PRO A 71 -0.13 11.26 -8.20
N LYS A 72 0.84 12.11 -8.56
CA LYS A 72 2.13 11.65 -9.14
C LYS A 72 2.92 10.81 -8.15
N GLN A 73 2.91 11.19 -6.87
CA GLN A 73 3.58 10.40 -5.81
C GLN A 73 2.88 9.04 -5.62
N VAL A 74 1.55 8.99 -5.70
CA VAL A 74 0.80 7.73 -5.64
C VAL A 74 1.21 6.79 -6.78
N VAL A 75 1.34 7.31 -8.00
CA VAL A 75 1.82 6.51 -9.14
C VAL A 75 3.24 6.00 -8.91
N MET A 76 4.14 6.82 -8.35
CA MET A 76 5.51 6.39 -8.04
C MET A 76 5.56 5.28 -6.97
N GLU A 77 4.75 5.37 -5.92
CA GLU A 77 4.65 4.32 -4.92
C GLU A 77 4.01 3.04 -5.50
N ALA A 78 3.03 3.18 -6.38
CA ALA A 78 2.46 2.04 -7.11
C ALA A 78 3.48 1.36 -8.02
N PHE A 79 4.38 2.13 -8.63
CA PHE A 79 5.45 1.57 -9.46
C PHE A 79 6.38 0.68 -8.64
N LYS A 80 6.69 1.03 -7.38
CA LYS A 80 7.48 0.15 -6.49
C LYS A 80 6.80 -1.21 -6.26
N ALA A 81 5.48 -1.25 -6.13
CA ALA A 81 4.77 -2.53 -6.01
C ALA A 81 4.77 -3.31 -7.33
N ALA A 82 4.67 -2.62 -8.46
CA ALA A 82 4.69 -3.21 -9.79
C ALA A 82 6.02 -3.91 -10.09
N THR A 83 7.16 -3.31 -9.72
CA THR A 83 8.48 -3.94 -9.90
C THR A 83 8.66 -5.21 -9.06
N LEU A 84 7.90 -5.34 -7.97
CA LEU A 84 7.86 -6.53 -7.13
C LEU A 84 6.80 -7.55 -7.59
N HIS A 85 6.05 -7.24 -8.65
CA HIS A 85 4.89 -7.99 -9.13
C HIS A 85 3.91 -8.33 -8.00
N LEU A 86 3.67 -7.37 -7.11
CA LEU A 86 2.74 -7.55 -5.99
C LEU A 86 1.44 -6.83 -6.29
N PRO A 87 0.29 -7.52 -6.25
CA PRO A 87 -1.00 -6.87 -6.49
C PRO A 87 -1.31 -5.89 -5.36
N ILE A 88 -1.79 -4.69 -5.72
CA ILE A 88 -2.22 -3.70 -4.74
C ILE A 88 -3.73 -3.82 -4.54
N ASN A 89 -4.10 -4.66 -3.58
CA ASN A 89 -5.47 -4.78 -3.11
C ASN A 89 -5.45 -4.95 -1.59
N LYS A 90 -6.10 -4.02 -0.87
CA LYS A 90 -6.14 -3.99 0.60
C LYS A 90 -6.66 -5.30 1.19
N ALA A 91 -7.60 -5.97 0.54
CA ALA A 91 -8.17 -7.24 1.01
C ALA A 91 -7.21 -8.43 0.84
N LEU A 92 -6.29 -8.37 -0.13
CA LEU A 92 -5.38 -9.49 -0.40
C LEU A 92 -4.17 -9.51 0.55
N GLY A 93 -3.74 -8.35 1.05
CA GLY A 93 -2.69 -8.26 2.06
C GLY A 93 -1.25 -8.45 1.54
N TYR A 94 -1.03 -8.32 0.23
CA TYR A 94 0.31 -8.45 -0.38
C TYR A 94 1.11 -7.15 -0.32
N ALA A 95 0.48 -6.02 -0.64
CA ALA A 95 1.11 -4.72 -0.70
C ALA A 95 0.07 -3.63 -0.42
N PHE A 96 0.53 -2.52 0.14
CA PHE A 96 -0.29 -1.38 0.52
C PHE A 96 0.35 -0.07 0.04
N ILE A 97 -0.48 0.92 -0.25
CA ILE A 97 -0.06 2.32 -0.34
C ILE A 97 -0.85 3.06 0.72
N ILE A 98 -0.17 3.60 1.71
CA ILE A 98 -0.79 4.21 2.89
C ILE A 98 -0.43 5.70 2.92
N PRO A 99 -1.42 6.60 3.10
CA PRO A 99 -1.16 8.02 3.27
C PRO A 99 -0.67 8.32 4.69
N PHE A 100 0.52 8.91 4.81
CA PHE A 100 1.06 9.43 6.06
C PHE A 100 0.92 10.94 6.15
N LYS A 101 0.54 11.45 7.31
CA LYS A 101 0.41 12.88 7.57
C LYS A 101 1.71 13.45 8.14
N ASN A 102 2.60 13.88 7.26
CA ASN A 102 3.92 14.40 7.61
C ASN A 102 3.90 15.91 7.84
N SER A 103 4.75 16.41 8.74
CA SER A 103 5.03 17.84 8.88
C SER A 103 6.18 18.23 7.95
N LYS A 104 5.97 19.19 7.05
CA LYS A 104 7.03 19.75 6.19
C LYS A 104 7.05 21.27 6.32
N LYS A 105 8.21 21.88 6.07
CA LYS A 105 8.31 23.33 5.95
C LYS A 105 7.93 23.75 4.53
N ASP A 106 7.08 24.77 4.41
CA ASP A 106 6.82 25.42 3.13
C ASP A 106 8.03 26.28 2.69
N GLU A 107 7.97 26.84 1.47
CA GLU A 107 9.01 27.74 0.93
C GLU A 107 9.24 29.00 1.79
N LYS A 108 8.30 29.32 2.68
CA LYS A 108 8.32 30.47 3.60
C LYS A 108 8.77 30.08 5.02
N GLY A 109 9.13 28.82 5.25
CA GLY A 109 9.62 28.29 6.52
C GLY A 109 8.53 27.86 7.52
N ASN A 110 7.25 27.92 7.17
CA ASN A 110 6.13 27.53 8.05
C ASN A 110 5.91 26.02 8.01
N TRP A 111 5.55 25.43 9.16
CA TRP A 111 5.18 24.03 9.24
C TRP A 111 3.77 23.79 8.68
N ILE A 112 3.69 23.01 7.62
CA ILE A 112 2.45 22.53 7.01
C ILE A 112 2.33 21.02 7.19
N LYS A 113 1.10 20.53 7.33
CA LYS A 113 0.81 19.09 7.33
C LYS A 113 0.47 18.66 5.90
N VAL A 114 1.20 17.69 5.37
CA VAL A 114 1.06 17.18 4.01
C VAL A 114 0.80 15.68 4.07
N TYR A 115 -0.16 15.19 3.29
CA TYR A 115 -0.36 13.76 3.10
C TYR A 115 0.59 13.22 2.04
N GLU A 116 1.39 12.24 2.39
CA GLU A 116 2.34 11.60 1.50
C GLU A 116 2.06 10.10 1.42
N PRO A 117 1.92 9.54 0.22
CA PRO A 117 1.70 8.12 0.06
C PRO A 117 3.03 7.39 0.27
N THR A 118 2.96 6.24 0.95
CA THR A 118 4.12 5.36 1.15
C THR A 118 3.74 3.93 0.80
N PHE A 119 4.51 3.32 -0.10
CA PHE A 119 4.44 1.89 -0.36
C PHE A 119 4.90 1.11 0.87
N GLN A 120 4.09 0.14 1.29
CA GLN A 120 4.44 -0.80 2.33
C GLN A 120 4.18 -2.23 1.87
N MET A 121 5.18 -3.08 2.10
CA MET A 121 5.08 -4.51 1.87
C MET A 121 4.15 -5.14 2.92
N GLY A 122 3.19 -5.95 2.47
CA GLY A 122 2.37 -6.77 3.35
C GLY A 122 3.04 -8.09 3.71
N TYR A 123 2.61 -8.70 4.83
CA TYR A 123 3.12 -9.99 5.29
C TYR A 123 3.00 -11.10 4.22
N LYS A 124 1.85 -11.20 3.56
CA LYS A 124 1.65 -12.16 2.45
C LYS A 124 2.52 -11.84 1.23
N GLY A 125 2.88 -10.57 1.05
CA GLY A 125 3.83 -10.13 0.01
C GLY A 125 5.23 -10.69 0.26
N TYR A 126 5.72 -10.60 1.51
CA TYR A 126 6.99 -11.21 1.89
C TYR A 126 6.99 -12.73 1.68
N ILE A 127 5.92 -13.43 2.11
CA ILE A 127 5.79 -14.87 1.88
C ILE A 127 5.81 -15.19 0.38
N GLN A 128 5.05 -14.45 -0.43
CA GLN A 128 4.99 -14.70 -1.88
C GLN A 128 6.37 -14.49 -2.53
N LEU A 129 7.10 -13.44 -2.14
CA LEU A 129 8.45 -13.21 -2.64
C LEU A 129 9.40 -14.33 -2.20
N ALA A 130 9.30 -14.79 -0.95
CA ALA A 130 10.09 -15.92 -0.46
C ALA A 130 9.78 -17.21 -1.25
N MET A 131 8.50 -17.52 -1.49
CA MET A 131 8.08 -18.66 -2.30
C MET A 131 8.62 -18.60 -3.74
N ARG A 132 8.63 -17.42 -4.37
CA ARG A 132 9.16 -17.23 -5.73
C ARG A 132 10.65 -17.54 -5.86
N THR A 133 11.42 -17.49 -4.77
CA THR A 133 12.83 -17.87 -4.80
C THR A 133 13.03 -19.39 -4.94
N GLY A 134 12.02 -20.20 -4.58
CA GLY A 134 12.14 -21.66 -4.52
C GLY A 134 13.13 -22.18 -3.48
N GLN A 135 13.64 -21.31 -2.59
CA GLN A 135 14.66 -21.69 -1.60
C GLN A 135 14.09 -22.11 -0.25
N TYR A 136 12.82 -21.78 0.04
CA TYR A 136 12.19 -22.07 1.31
C TYR A 136 11.39 -23.36 1.24
N ARG A 137 11.63 -24.27 2.20
CA ARG A 137 10.78 -25.43 2.46
C ARG A 137 9.59 -25.04 3.35
N THR A 138 9.87 -24.34 4.44
CA THR A 138 8.88 -23.99 5.46
C THR A 138 9.10 -22.55 5.90
N ILE A 139 8.01 -21.79 6.04
CA ILE A 139 7.99 -20.48 6.69
C ILE A 139 6.76 -20.50 7.59
N ASN A 140 6.93 -20.31 8.89
CA ASN A 140 5.83 -20.29 9.85
C ASN A 140 6.07 -19.27 10.95
N ALA A 141 5.01 -18.63 11.43
CA ALA A 141 5.05 -17.78 12.60
C ALA A 141 3.72 -17.88 13.33
N ASP A 142 3.76 -18.05 14.64
CA ASP A 142 2.55 -18.20 15.45
C ASP A 142 2.79 -17.76 16.90
N VAL A 143 1.70 -17.71 17.67
CA VAL A 143 1.72 -17.51 19.12
C VAL A 143 2.20 -18.75 19.85
N VAL A 144 2.79 -18.54 21.02
CA VAL A 144 3.14 -19.60 21.95
C VAL A 144 2.32 -19.39 23.22
N TYR A 145 1.57 -20.41 23.59
CA TYR A 145 0.78 -20.44 24.81
C TYR A 145 1.57 -21.02 25.99
N ASP A 146 1.13 -20.67 27.20
CA ASP A 146 1.70 -21.21 28.42
C ASP A 146 1.64 -22.75 28.43
N GLY A 147 2.79 -23.38 28.71
CA GLY A 147 2.97 -24.82 28.67
C GLY A 147 3.53 -25.40 27.37
N GLU A 148 3.50 -24.66 26.25
CA GLU A 148 3.98 -25.14 24.94
C GLU A 148 5.51 -25.05 24.79
N LEU A 149 6.16 -24.12 25.50
CA LEU A 149 7.62 -23.94 25.47
C LEU A 149 8.32 -24.92 26.41
N ARG A 150 9.17 -25.82 25.88
CA ARG A 150 9.80 -26.88 26.68
C ARG A 150 11.31 -26.70 26.87
N LYS A 151 12.06 -26.47 25.79
CA LYS A 151 13.53 -26.44 25.82
C LYS A 151 14.10 -25.49 24.78
N VAL A 152 15.07 -24.69 25.21
CA VAL A 152 15.91 -23.85 24.34
C VAL A 152 17.33 -24.39 24.40
N ASN A 153 17.84 -24.89 23.29
CA ASN A 153 19.23 -25.32 23.19
C ASN A 153 20.13 -24.10 23.00
N LYS A 154 20.90 -23.73 24.03
CA LYS A 154 21.78 -22.55 23.98
C LYS A 154 22.95 -22.69 22.99
N LEU A 155 23.33 -23.91 22.62
CA LEU A 155 24.42 -24.17 21.69
C LEU A 155 23.94 -24.12 20.23
N THR A 156 22.77 -24.69 19.94
CA THR A 156 22.24 -24.74 18.56
C THR A 156 21.23 -23.64 18.24
N GLY A 157 20.68 -22.98 19.25
CA GLY A 157 19.57 -22.03 19.11
C GLY A 157 18.21 -22.68 18.81
N GLU A 158 18.14 -24.02 18.81
CA GLU A 158 16.92 -24.77 18.55
C GLU A 158 15.93 -24.62 19.71
N ILE A 159 14.67 -24.35 19.37
CA ILE A 159 13.58 -24.16 20.33
C ILE A 159 12.51 -25.21 20.01
N ALA A 160 12.19 -26.04 21.01
CA ALA A 160 11.14 -27.05 20.90
C ALA A 160 9.83 -26.51 21.49
N PHE A 161 8.79 -26.51 20.65
CA PHE A 161 7.39 -26.16 20.99
C PHE A 161 6.52 -27.41 21.01
N ASP A 162 7.01 -28.49 21.64
CA ASP A 162 6.32 -29.79 21.76
C ASP A 162 5.63 -29.97 23.12
N GLY A 163 5.48 -28.88 23.89
CA GLY A 163 4.75 -28.89 25.15
C GLY A 163 3.24 -28.91 24.95
N GLU A 164 2.50 -29.31 25.99
CA GLU A 164 1.04 -29.24 26.00
C GLU A 164 0.57 -27.86 26.47
N ARG A 165 -0.35 -27.26 25.72
CA ARG A 165 -1.04 -26.03 26.12
C ARG A 165 -1.74 -26.22 27.46
N LYS A 166 -1.26 -25.51 28.49
CA LYS A 166 -1.84 -25.55 29.84
C LYS A 166 -2.86 -24.45 30.08
N SER A 167 -2.75 -23.34 29.35
CA SER A 167 -3.73 -22.25 29.40
C SER A 167 -3.76 -21.46 28.10
N ASP A 168 -4.76 -20.59 27.97
CA ASP A 168 -4.90 -19.68 26.82
C ASP A 168 -4.05 -18.41 26.95
N LYS A 169 -3.19 -18.34 27.96
CA LYS A 169 -2.28 -17.22 28.18
C LYS A 169 -1.15 -17.29 27.15
N VAL A 170 -1.05 -16.26 26.31
CA VAL A 170 0.08 -16.08 25.39
C VAL A 170 1.32 -15.68 26.19
N ILE A 171 2.43 -16.41 25.99
CA ILE A 171 3.72 -16.16 26.65
C ILE A 171 4.78 -15.63 25.69
N GLY A 172 4.54 -15.71 24.38
CA GLY A 172 5.44 -15.19 23.36
C GLY A 172 4.98 -15.50 21.95
N TYR A 173 5.84 -15.20 20.99
CA TYR A 173 5.65 -15.46 19.57
C TYR A 173 6.89 -16.12 19.01
N PHE A 174 6.71 -16.98 18.01
CA PHE A 174 7.84 -17.55 17.28
C PHE A 174 7.77 -17.23 15.79
N CYS A 175 8.94 -17.25 15.17
CA CYS A 175 9.11 -17.27 13.72
C CYS A 175 10.11 -18.35 13.36
N TYR A 176 9.76 -19.20 12.41
CA TYR A 176 10.55 -20.32 11.92
C TYR A 176 10.67 -20.27 10.40
N PHE A 177 11.85 -20.57 9.89
CA PHE A 177 11.99 -20.95 8.50
C PHE A 177 12.98 -22.09 8.30
N GLU A 178 12.78 -22.82 7.21
CA GLU A 178 13.66 -23.86 6.72
C GLU A 178 13.92 -23.63 5.24
N LEU A 179 15.18 -23.70 4.84
CA LEU A 179 15.62 -23.64 3.45
C LEU A 179 15.80 -25.05 2.87
N MET A 180 15.73 -25.16 1.56
CA MET A 180 15.89 -26.41 0.82
C MET A 180 17.28 -27.06 1.03
N ASN A 181 18.29 -26.28 1.41
CA ASN A 181 19.64 -26.75 1.73
C ASN A 181 19.78 -27.29 3.18
N GLY A 182 18.69 -27.36 3.94
CA GLY A 182 18.66 -27.86 5.32
C GLY A 182 19.01 -26.83 6.38
N PHE A 183 19.35 -25.59 6.01
CA PHE A 183 19.48 -24.51 6.99
C PHE A 183 18.10 -24.16 7.55
N SER A 184 17.97 -24.15 8.88
CA SER A 184 16.76 -23.72 9.56
C SER A 184 17.10 -22.79 10.71
N LYS A 185 16.14 -21.94 11.06
CA LYS A 185 16.27 -21.03 12.20
C LYS A 185 14.92 -20.76 12.82
N THR A 186 14.89 -20.81 14.15
CA THR A 186 13.76 -20.38 14.97
C THR A 186 14.17 -19.13 15.75
N LEU A 187 13.31 -18.13 15.77
CA LEU A 187 13.36 -17.01 16.69
C LEU A 187 12.13 -17.06 17.58
N TYR A 188 12.30 -16.75 18.85
CA TYR A 188 11.25 -16.68 19.84
C TYR A 188 11.43 -15.42 20.68
N GLU A 189 10.34 -14.67 20.86
CA GLU A 189 10.33 -13.46 21.65
C GLU A 189 9.17 -13.50 22.66
N LEU A 190 9.46 -13.14 23.90
CA LEU A 190 8.48 -13.15 25.00
C LEU A 190 7.52 -11.97 24.86
N TYR A 191 6.27 -12.19 25.27
CA TYR A 191 5.24 -11.14 25.38
C TYR A 191 5.33 -10.39 26.71
#